data_AF-A0A7K2SFG6-F1
#
_entry.id   AF-A0A7K2SFG6-F1
#
_cell.length_a   1.000
_cell.length_b   1.000
_cell.length_c   1.000
_cell.angle_alpha   90.00
_cell.angle_beta   90.00
_cell.angle_gamma   90.00
#
_symmetry.space_group_name_H-M   'P 1'
#
loop_
_entity.id
_entity.type
_entity.pdbx_description
1 polymer ?
#
loop_
_entity_poly.entity_id
_entity_poly.type
_entity_poly.pdbx_seq_one_letter_code
_entity_poly.pdbx_strand_id
1 'polypeptide(L)'
;MIRTPRRRREEPLDHAELRRLLPAPGDPQLSSDRLRGLEEHLMTEIRNRTPDTAPDIAPDPLAGPPPAGAPAGDRASRPGRRSGRRPVLVGVGVGVAAALALAAAGVAALAGGPGGSGGSENPGRVAAPPAGAVPAPVVQVVRGSTAGLAGAVADISGAAARAELPEPGPGQFLYIRSEVSGLVSWEGSDGKNRSYVDKIHPREVWMSPDGAKGWLLEPHGKGTGRDGITLDDPEGGERTLNSPSHAYLKTLPTDPSLLLEKIYDETRGMGNGPDQQAFGTIGDLLREQVVPPKLAAGLYRAAARIPGVVLVDDSVDAAGRRGIAIARTDESDGSRTEWIFDRETFAYLGERSVQTRDAEGIRAGTVRGHTAVTGRAVVDALKQRPAGSAPGGDRAGAPAAPSAGT
;
A
#
# COMPACT_ATOMS: atom_id res chain seq x y z
N MET A 1 66.47 -32.70 16.82
CA MET A 1 66.28 -31.24 16.74
C MET A 1 65.13 -30.95 15.79
N ILE A 2 64.01 -30.48 16.31
CA ILE A 2 62.77 -30.19 15.58
C ILE A 2 62.83 -28.72 15.12
N ARG A 3 62.63 -28.43 13.82
CA ARG A 3 62.50 -27.06 13.30
C ARG A 3 61.04 -26.78 12.91
N THR A 4 60.43 -25.83 13.61
CA THR A 4 59.08 -25.29 13.40
C THR A 4 59.04 -24.37 12.16
N PRO A 5 57.96 -24.35 11.35
CA PRO A 5 57.80 -23.35 10.29
C PRO A 5 57.29 -22.01 10.84
N ARG A 6 57.90 -20.92 10.37
CA ARG A 6 57.55 -19.53 10.67
C ARG A 6 56.24 -19.15 9.96
N ARG A 7 55.25 -18.64 10.70
CA ARG A 7 54.06 -17.97 10.15
C ARG A 7 54.48 -16.78 9.26
N ARG A 8 53.97 -16.73 8.03
CA ARG A 8 53.96 -15.52 7.19
C ARG A 8 52.99 -14.53 7.82
N ARG A 9 53.46 -13.32 8.11
CA ARG A 9 52.63 -12.19 8.54
C ARG A 9 52.17 -11.50 7.26
N GLU A 10 50.87 -11.48 7.00
CA GLU A 10 50.29 -10.64 5.93
C GLU A 10 50.35 -9.19 6.44
N GLU A 11 51.16 -8.35 5.80
CA GLU A 11 51.12 -6.90 5.99
C GLU A 11 50.01 -6.31 5.12
N PRO A 12 49.21 -5.36 5.63
CA PRO A 12 48.18 -4.70 4.84
C PRO A 12 48.82 -3.77 3.80
N LEU A 13 48.34 -3.84 2.55
CA LEU A 13 48.81 -3.02 1.44
C LEU A 13 48.61 -1.52 1.72
N ASP A 14 49.62 -0.72 1.36
CA ASP A 14 49.58 0.75 1.42
C ASP A 14 48.47 1.31 0.50
N HIS A 15 47.81 2.37 0.96
CA HIS A 15 46.81 3.14 0.22
C HIS A 15 47.30 3.63 -1.16
N ALA A 16 48.60 3.84 -1.32
CA ALA A 16 49.24 4.18 -2.59
C ALA A 16 49.35 2.97 -3.56
N GLU A 17 49.58 1.76 -3.04
CA GLU A 17 49.56 0.53 -3.83
C GLU A 17 48.15 0.13 -4.25
N LEU A 18 47.16 0.30 -3.35
CA LEU A 18 45.75 0.07 -3.67
C LEU A 18 45.26 0.97 -4.83
N ARG A 19 45.73 2.21 -4.91
CA ARG A 19 45.39 3.13 -6.01
C ARG A 19 45.97 2.73 -7.37
N ARG A 20 47.02 1.91 -7.40
CA ARG A 20 47.60 1.39 -8.66
C ARG A 20 46.92 0.12 -9.15
N LEU A 21 46.28 -0.63 -8.24
CA LEU A 21 45.57 -1.88 -8.52
C LEU A 21 44.10 -1.65 -8.89
N LEU A 22 43.55 -0.48 -8.57
CA LEU A 22 42.18 -0.10 -8.91
C LEU A 22 42.16 0.71 -10.21
N PRO A 23 41.28 0.39 -11.17
CA PRO A 23 41.12 1.18 -12.37
C PRO A 23 40.73 2.63 -12.01
N ALA A 24 41.21 3.60 -12.79
CA ALA A 24 40.82 5.00 -12.62
C ALA A 24 39.28 5.08 -12.58
N PRO A 25 38.67 5.76 -11.58
CA PRO A 25 37.23 5.87 -11.52
C PRO A 25 36.76 6.50 -12.83
N GLY A 26 35.97 5.74 -13.58
CA GLY A 26 35.37 6.24 -14.80
C GLY A 26 34.52 7.45 -14.44
N ASP A 27 34.74 8.56 -15.14
CA ASP A 27 33.91 9.74 -15.03
C ASP A 27 32.56 9.39 -15.70
N PRO A 28 31.52 9.04 -14.92
CA PRO A 28 30.26 8.63 -15.52
C PRO A 28 29.65 9.91 -16.06
N GLN A 29 29.69 10.12 -17.38
CA GLN A 29 28.93 11.18 -18.01
C GLN A 29 27.44 10.89 -17.79
N LEU A 30 26.90 11.42 -16.70
CA LEU A 30 25.48 11.38 -16.39
C LEU A 30 24.77 12.21 -17.46
N SER A 31 23.67 11.68 -17.99
CA SER A 31 22.78 12.45 -18.85
C SER A 31 22.33 13.72 -18.13
N SER A 32 22.13 14.82 -18.85
CA SER A 32 21.79 16.13 -18.27
C SER A 32 20.61 16.08 -17.30
N ASP A 33 19.65 15.20 -17.56
CA ASP A 33 18.47 14.98 -16.70
C ASP A 33 18.82 14.29 -15.38
N ARG A 34 19.78 13.34 -15.41
CA ARG A 34 20.28 12.69 -14.19
C ARG A 34 21.14 13.63 -13.37
N LEU A 35 21.92 14.48 -14.03
CA LEU A 35 22.70 15.51 -13.33
C LEU A 35 21.78 16.49 -12.61
N ARG A 36 20.71 16.93 -13.28
CA ARG A 36 19.70 17.84 -12.72
C ARG A 36 18.95 17.21 -11.55
N GLY A 37 18.52 15.96 -11.67
CA GLY A 37 17.85 15.25 -10.57
C GLY A 37 18.77 15.07 -9.35
N LEU A 38 20.06 14.82 -9.57
CA LEU A 38 21.04 14.72 -8.50
C LEU A 38 21.30 16.09 -7.84
N GLU A 39 21.40 17.16 -8.65
CA GLU A 39 21.54 18.53 -8.16
C GLU A 39 20.32 18.97 -7.32
N GLU A 40 19.10 18.72 -7.79
CA GLU A 40 17.87 19.02 -7.05
C GLU A 40 17.79 18.25 -5.73
N HIS A 41 18.19 16.98 -5.74
CA HIS A 41 18.25 16.15 -4.54
C HIS A 41 19.27 16.70 -3.52
N LEU A 42 20.48 17.05 -3.98
CA LEU A 42 21.53 17.62 -3.12
C LEU A 42 21.15 19.01 -2.58
N MET A 43 20.52 19.86 -3.40
CA MET A 43 20.06 21.18 -2.96
C MET A 43 18.93 21.09 -1.94
N THR A 44 18.09 20.07 -2.04
CA THR A 44 17.07 19.75 -1.03
C THR A 44 17.72 19.29 0.28
N GLU A 45 18.75 18.46 0.19
CA GLU A 45 19.51 17.95 1.34
C GLU A 45 20.24 19.07 2.09
N ILE A 46 20.89 19.99 1.37
CA ILE A 46 21.56 21.16 1.95
C ILE A 46 20.57 22.11 2.61
N ARG A 47 19.40 22.34 1.98
CA ARG A 47 18.35 23.20 2.54
C ARG A 47 17.75 22.60 3.81
N ASN A 48 17.66 21.27 3.88
CA ASN A 48 17.20 20.57 5.08
C ASN A 48 18.29 20.48 6.18
N ARG A 49 19.57 20.66 5.83
CA ARG A 49 20.70 20.65 6.76
C ARG A 49 21.12 22.03 7.27
N THR A 50 20.57 23.12 6.74
CA THR A 50 20.90 24.47 7.19
C THR A 50 19.83 24.95 8.17
N PRO A 51 20.08 25.01 9.49
CA PRO A 51 19.23 25.76 10.39
C PRO A 51 19.41 27.24 10.09
N ASP A 52 18.32 27.97 9.85
CA ASP A 52 18.30 29.43 9.89
C ASP A 52 18.95 29.87 11.21
N THR A 53 20.17 30.38 11.12
CA THR A 53 20.85 31.05 12.24
C THR A 53 20.78 32.54 11.96
N ALA A 54 19.66 33.14 12.35
CA ALA A 54 19.56 34.57 12.56
C ALA A 54 19.18 34.78 14.04
N PRO A 55 19.96 35.53 14.84
CA PRO A 55 19.66 35.73 16.25
C PRO A 55 18.49 36.70 16.45
N ASP A 56 17.53 36.29 17.27
CA ASP A 56 16.49 37.14 17.86
C ASP A 56 17.13 38.21 18.74
N ILE A 57 16.95 39.48 18.37
CA ILE A 57 17.19 40.63 19.25
C ILE A 57 15.83 41.03 19.83
N ALA A 58 15.67 40.84 21.14
CA ALA A 58 14.52 41.31 21.91
C ALA A 58 14.43 42.85 21.94
N PRO A 59 13.22 43.45 21.93
CA PRO A 59 13.06 44.90 22.07
C PRO A 59 13.07 45.36 23.54
N ASP A 60 13.79 46.45 23.78
CA ASP A 60 13.94 47.20 25.04
C ASP A 60 12.67 48.04 25.37
N PRO A 61 12.18 48.12 26.63
CA PRO A 61 10.91 48.78 26.94
C PRO A 61 11.10 50.16 27.58
N LEU A 62 11.28 51.24 26.82
CA LEU A 62 11.14 52.62 27.32
C LEU A 62 10.79 53.62 26.20
N ALA A 63 9.52 53.99 26.03
CA ALA A 63 9.04 55.34 25.65
C ALA A 63 7.51 55.35 25.41
N GLY A 64 6.82 56.37 25.92
CA GLY A 64 5.36 56.48 26.01
C GLY A 64 4.58 56.91 24.74
N PRO A 65 3.26 57.16 24.88
CA PRO A 65 2.29 57.37 23.77
C PRO A 65 1.96 58.88 23.57
N PRO A 66 0.96 59.34 22.76
CA PRO A 66 0.24 58.90 21.54
C PRO A 66 0.32 60.05 20.45
N PRO A 67 -0.67 60.44 19.58
CA PRO A 67 -1.95 59.85 19.10
C PRO A 67 -2.30 59.99 17.58
N ALA A 68 -3.39 59.30 17.21
CA ALA A 68 -4.53 59.66 16.31
C ALA A 68 -4.34 60.22 14.87
N GLY A 69 -5.04 59.59 13.92
CA GLY A 69 -5.46 60.19 12.65
C GLY A 69 -6.06 59.17 11.67
N ALA A 70 -7.38 59.21 11.47
CA ALA A 70 -8.14 58.40 10.51
C ALA A 70 -8.22 59.10 9.11
N PRO A 71 -9.14 58.74 8.19
CA PRO A 71 -8.96 57.73 7.13
C PRO A 71 -9.26 58.32 5.72
N ALA A 72 -9.14 57.50 4.65
CA ALA A 72 -9.87 57.56 3.36
C ALA A 72 -9.01 56.89 2.27
N GLY A 73 -9.53 56.21 1.25
CA GLY A 73 -10.89 56.06 0.75
C GLY A 73 -10.80 55.40 -0.64
N ASP A 74 -11.89 54.76 -1.02
CA ASP A 74 -12.13 54.13 -2.32
C ASP A 74 -11.66 54.97 -3.52
N ARG A 75 -11.15 54.28 -4.55
CA ARG A 75 -11.52 54.57 -5.94
C ARG A 75 -11.20 53.40 -6.88
N ALA A 76 -12.26 52.75 -7.32
CA ALA A 76 -12.28 51.93 -8.52
C ALA A 76 -12.07 52.78 -9.77
N SER A 77 -11.34 52.25 -10.76
CA SER A 77 -11.47 52.61 -12.18
C SER A 77 -10.94 51.47 -13.06
N ARG A 78 -11.88 50.76 -13.71
CA ARG A 78 -11.68 49.97 -14.96
C ARG A 78 -11.70 50.95 -16.16
N PRO A 79 -11.55 50.53 -17.44
CA PRO A 79 -10.88 49.36 -18.05
C PRO A 79 -9.91 49.77 -19.19
N GLY A 80 -8.97 48.88 -19.56
CA GLY A 80 -8.11 49.06 -20.74
C GLY A 80 -8.09 47.82 -21.63
N ARG A 81 -8.65 47.93 -22.83
CA ARG A 81 -8.80 46.88 -23.85
C ARG A 81 -7.63 46.94 -24.84
N ARG A 82 -6.93 45.83 -25.11
CA ARG A 82 -6.16 45.48 -26.34
C ARG A 82 -5.48 44.12 -26.11
N SER A 83 -5.88 43.06 -26.80
CA SER A 83 -5.60 42.65 -28.19
C SER A 83 -4.61 41.48 -28.19
N GLY A 84 -5.02 40.38 -28.81
CA GLY A 84 -4.39 39.07 -28.74
C GLY A 84 -2.94 38.98 -29.21
N ARG A 85 -2.27 37.97 -28.67
CA ARG A 85 -1.39 37.04 -29.38
C ARG A 85 -1.31 35.75 -28.55
N ARG A 86 -1.80 34.66 -29.12
CA ARG A 86 -1.63 33.30 -28.59
C ARG A 86 -0.16 32.89 -28.76
N PRO A 87 0.44 32.22 -27.78
CA PRO A 87 1.34 31.12 -28.07
C PRO A 87 0.69 29.80 -27.67
N VAL A 88 0.71 28.86 -28.61
CA VAL A 88 0.45 27.44 -28.38
C VAL A 88 1.59 26.92 -27.51
N LEU A 89 1.26 26.47 -26.29
CA LEU A 89 2.16 25.69 -25.46
C LEU A 89 1.84 24.22 -25.70
N VAL A 90 2.78 23.54 -26.36
CA VAL A 90 2.89 22.08 -26.35
C VAL A 90 3.18 21.67 -24.91
N GLY A 91 2.15 21.21 -24.20
CA GLY A 91 2.29 20.67 -22.86
C GLY A 91 2.97 19.31 -22.95
N VAL A 92 4.23 19.24 -22.51
CA VAL A 92 4.86 17.98 -22.12
C VAL A 92 4.19 17.58 -20.80
N GLY A 93 3.28 16.61 -20.89
CA GLY A 93 2.52 16.10 -19.76
C GLY A 93 3.45 15.36 -18.79
N VAL A 94 3.59 15.91 -17.59
CA VAL A 94 4.00 15.16 -16.41
C VAL A 94 2.76 14.39 -15.97
N GLY A 95 2.65 13.13 -16.42
CA GLY A 95 1.52 12.27 -16.09
C GLY A 95 1.48 12.00 -14.60
N VAL A 96 0.41 12.46 -13.94
CA VAL A 96 0.10 12.03 -12.57
C VAL A 96 -0.63 10.71 -12.72
N ALA A 97 0.12 9.60 -12.70
CA ALA A 97 -0.48 8.29 -12.55
C ALA A 97 -1.14 8.24 -11.17
N ALA A 98 -2.48 8.29 -11.13
CA ALA A 98 -3.26 7.89 -9.97
C ALA A 98 -3.09 6.38 -9.77
N ALA A 99 -1.94 5.99 -9.22
CA ALA A 99 -1.73 4.63 -8.76
C ALA A 99 -2.73 4.37 -7.63
N LEU A 100 -3.53 3.31 -7.77
CA LEU A 100 -4.24 2.65 -6.67
C LEU A 100 -3.24 1.99 -5.71
N ALA A 101 -2.17 2.69 -5.37
CA ALA A 101 -1.22 2.28 -4.36
C ALA A 101 -1.87 2.56 -3.02
N LEU A 102 -2.35 1.51 -2.33
CA LEU A 102 -2.39 1.48 -0.86
C LEU A 102 -2.56 0.05 -0.31
N ALA A 103 -1.47 -0.35 0.37
CA ALA A 103 -1.36 -1.09 1.62
C ALA A 103 -2.11 -2.43 1.78
N ALA A 104 -1.60 -3.48 1.12
CA ALA A 104 -1.58 -4.84 1.70
C ALA A 104 -0.45 -5.70 1.09
N ALA A 105 0.05 -5.36 -0.11
CA ALA A 105 1.29 -5.88 -0.66
C ALA A 105 2.28 -4.73 -0.92
N GLY A 106 3.49 -4.83 -0.36
CA GLY A 106 4.60 -3.89 -0.62
C GLY A 106 4.78 -2.76 0.39
N VAL A 107 5.13 -3.07 1.64
CA VAL A 107 5.92 -2.11 2.46
C VAL A 107 7.38 -2.25 2.04
N ALA A 108 7.72 -1.71 0.88
CA ALA A 108 9.10 -1.52 0.44
C ALA A 108 9.33 -0.01 0.25
N ALA A 109 9.32 0.72 1.38
CA ALA A 109 9.95 2.03 1.62
C ALA A 109 9.27 2.77 2.78
N LEU A 110 9.51 2.31 4.02
CA LEU A 110 9.57 3.20 5.18
C LEU A 110 10.93 3.01 5.85
N ALA A 111 11.98 3.10 5.05
CA ALA A 111 13.33 3.31 5.56
C ALA A 111 13.46 4.78 5.96
N GLY A 112 13.48 5.03 7.27
CA GLY A 112 14.09 6.20 7.92
C GLY A 112 13.75 7.58 7.36
N GLY A 113 12.69 8.20 7.88
CA GLY A 113 12.59 9.66 7.92
C GLY A 113 13.40 10.22 9.10
N PRO A 114 14.23 11.27 8.95
CA PRO A 114 15.16 11.71 9.97
C PRO A 114 14.43 12.42 11.12
N GLY A 115 14.59 11.89 12.33
CA GLY A 115 14.27 12.61 13.56
C GLY A 115 15.23 13.76 13.75
N GLY A 116 14.72 14.99 13.75
CA GLY A 116 15.42 16.15 14.28
C GLY A 116 15.51 16.04 15.80
N SER A 117 16.71 15.77 16.30
CA SER A 117 17.05 15.81 17.72
C SER A 117 17.26 17.26 18.18
N GLY A 118 16.49 17.70 19.17
CA GLY A 118 16.69 18.98 19.82
C GLY A 118 15.86 19.09 21.09
N GLY A 119 16.15 18.26 22.10
CA GLY A 119 15.51 18.38 23.41
C GLY A 119 15.68 17.14 24.30
N SER A 120 16.72 17.17 25.13
CA SER A 120 16.91 16.45 26.41
C SER A 120 16.32 15.04 26.53
N GLU A 121 17.21 14.05 26.42
CA GLU A 121 16.92 12.63 26.62
C GLU A 121 16.33 12.36 28.01
N ASN A 122 15.11 11.84 28.02
CA ASN A 122 14.54 11.14 29.16
C ASN A 122 14.43 9.67 28.73
N PRO A 123 15.35 8.77 29.13
CA PRO A 123 15.35 7.38 28.70
C PRO A 123 14.17 6.67 29.36
N GLY A 124 13.07 6.52 28.62
CA GLY A 124 11.88 5.81 29.12
C GLY A 124 10.56 6.18 28.46
N ARG A 125 10.49 7.22 27.62
CA ARG A 125 9.24 7.60 26.96
C ARG A 125 9.04 6.80 25.66
N VAL A 126 8.36 5.67 25.78
CA VAL A 126 7.78 4.94 24.64
C VAL A 126 6.91 5.93 23.86
N ALA A 127 7.10 6.05 22.54
CA ALA A 127 6.24 6.91 21.73
C ALA A 127 4.80 6.39 21.87
N ALA A 128 3.86 7.29 22.14
CA ALA A 128 2.45 6.91 22.17
C ALA A 128 2.05 6.43 20.76
N PRO A 129 1.27 5.34 20.63
CA PRO A 129 0.84 4.89 19.32
C PRO A 129 0.03 5.98 18.62
N PRO A 130 0.03 6.02 17.27
CA PRO A 130 -0.81 6.94 16.51
C PRO A 130 -2.27 6.89 16.95
N ALA A 131 -2.94 8.04 16.99
CA ALA A 131 -4.33 8.10 17.39
C ALA A 131 -5.20 7.19 16.50
N GLY A 132 -5.95 6.27 17.13
CA GLY A 132 -6.77 5.28 16.42
C GLY A 132 -6.08 3.94 16.14
N ALA A 133 -4.77 3.81 16.39
CA ALA A 133 -4.06 2.55 16.27
C ALA A 133 -4.30 1.63 17.47
N VAL A 134 -4.26 0.32 17.23
CA VAL A 134 -4.35 -0.76 18.24
C VAL A 134 -3.17 -1.72 18.07
N PRO A 135 -2.77 -2.45 19.13
CA PRO A 135 -1.74 -3.47 18.98
C PRO A 135 -2.09 -4.47 17.87
N ALA A 136 -1.13 -4.75 17.00
CA ALA A 136 -1.26 -5.74 15.95
C ALA A 136 -1.51 -7.12 16.57
N PRO A 137 -2.53 -7.87 16.10
CA PRO A 137 -2.75 -9.23 16.55
C PRO A 137 -1.53 -10.10 16.28
N VAL A 138 -1.16 -10.95 17.24
CA VAL A 138 -0.14 -11.99 17.04
C VAL A 138 -0.85 -13.34 17.00
N VAL A 139 -0.77 -14.03 15.87
CA VAL A 139 -1.42 -15.32 15.63
C VAL A 139 -0.40 -16.43 15.46
N GLN A 140 -0.83 -17.68 15.65
CA GLN A 140 -0.02 -18.82 15.27
C GLN A 140 0.06 -18.89 13.74
N VAL A 141 1.29 -18.86 13.21
CA VAL A 141 1.53 -19.01 11.77
C VAL A 141 1.33 -20.48 11.40
N VAL A 142 0.19 -20.79 10.79
CA VAL A 142 -0.11 -22.13 10.28
C VAL A 142 0.85 -22.45 9.14
N ARG A 143 1.42 -23.67 9.12
CA ARG A 143 2.37 -24.08 8.08
C ARG A 143 1.64 -24.28 6.75
N GLY A 144 2.16 -23.66 5.68
CA GLY A 144 1.68 -23.92 4.33
C GLY A 144 2.27 -25.21 3.75
N SER A 145 1.53 -25.86 2.85
CA SER A 145 1.96 -27.07 2.15
C SER A 145 1.60 -27.00 0.66
N THR A 146 2.43 -27.60 -0.18
CA THR A 146 2.07 -27.86 -1.59
C THR A 146 1.16 -29.08 -1.73
N ALA A 147 1.09 -29.94 -0.69
CA ALA A 147 0.16 -31.06 -0.66
C ALA A 147 -1.28 -30.53 -0.66
N GLY A 148 -2.11 -31.04 -1.57
CA GLY A 148 -3.51 -30.63 -1.70
C GLY A 148 -3.73 -29.30 -2.44
N LEU A 149 -2.68 -28.52 -2.72
CA LEU A 149 -2.81 -27.22 -3.41
C LEU A 149 -3.53 -27.34 -4.75
N ALA A 150 -3.16 -28.34 -5.57
CA ALA A 150 -3.78 -28.54 -6.88
C ALA A 150 -5.29 -28.84 -6.78
N GLY A 151 -5.71 -29.62 -5.79
CA GLY A 151 -7.13 -29.93 -5.54
C GLY A 151 -7.89 -28.68 -5.08
N ALA A 152 -7.37 -28.00 -4.05
CA ALA A 152 -7.98 -26.77 -3.54
C ALA A 152 -8.11 -25.69 -4.62
N VAL A 153 -7.09 -25.50 -5.45
CA VAL A 153 -7.12 -24.54 -6.57
C VAL A 153 -8.15 -24.97 -7.63
N ALA A 154 -8.31 -26.28 -7.90
CA ALA A 154 -9.33 -26.76 -8.81
C ALA A 154 -10.74 -26.43 -8.31
N ASP A 155 -11.01 -26.64 -7.02
CA ASP A 155 -12.29 -26.34 -6.38
C ASP A 155 -12.57 -24.83 -6.36
N ILE A 156 -11.60 -24.03 -5.91
CA ILE A 156 -11.66 -22.55 -5.91
C ILE A 156 -11.93 -22.01 -7.32
N SER A 157 -11.18 -22.49 -8.31
CA SER A 157 -11.33 -22.04 -9.69
C SER A 157 -12.66 -22.52 -10.30
N GLY A 158 -13.15 -23.68 -9.90
CA GLY A 158 -14.45 -24.21 -10.30
C GLY A 158 -15.60 -23.39 -9.74
N ALA A 159 -15.55 -23.02 -8.46
CA ALA A 159 -16.52 -22.15 -7.82
C ALA A 159 -16.49 -20.74 -8.45
N ALA A 160 -15.30 -20.16 -8.62
CA ALA A 160 -15.12 -18.85 -9.24
C ALA A 160 -15.70 -18.80 -10.66
N ALA A 161 -15.49 -19.84 -11.49
CA ALA A 161 -16.01 -19.88 -12.85
C ALA A 161 -17.55 -19.96 -12.93
N ARG A 162 -18.21 -20.41 -11.86
CA ARG A 162 -19.67 -20.53 -11.74
C ARG A 162 -20.31 -19.36 -11.00
N ALA A 163 -19.50 -18.44 -10.46
CA ALA A 163 -20.01 -17.32 -9.70
C ALA A 163 -20.89 -16.42 -10.58
N GLU A 164 -22.09 -16.12 -10.09
CA GLU A 164 -22.99 -15.15 -10.70
C GLU A 164 -22.71 -13.78 -10.09
N LEU A 165 -21.90 -12.99 -10.78
CA LEU A 165 -21.54 -11.64 -10.37
C LEU A 165 -22.31 -10.62 -11.21
N PRO A 166 -22.74 -9.49 -10.62
CA PRO A 166 -23.47 -8.47 -11.36
C PRO A 166 -22.54 -7.79 -12.38
N GLU A 167 -22.96 -7.75 -13.64
CA GLU A 167 -22.26 -7.05 -14.71
C GLU A 167 -22.76 -5.60 -14.80
N PRO A 168 -21.88 -4.59 -14.76
CA PRO A 168 -22.29 -3.21 -14.84
C PRO A 168 -22.68 -2.84 -16.28
N GLY A 169 -23.85 -2.21 -16.42
CA GLY A 169 -24.28 -1.56 -17.65
C GLY A 169 -23.64 -0.18 -17.85
N PRO A 170 -23.88 0.47 -19.01
CA PRO A 170 -23.43 1.83 -19.26
C PRO A 170 -23.92 2.81 -18.18
N GLY A 171 -23.02 3.64 -17.66
CA GLY A 171 -23.35 4.64 -16.63
C GLY A 171 -23.49 4.11 -15.20
N GLN A 172 -23.43 2.80 -15.00
CA GLN A 172 -23.42 2.18 -13.67
C GLN A 172 -22.00 2.08 -13.11
N PHE A 173 -21.91 1.79 -11.81
CA PHE A 173 -20.67 1.67 -11.06
C PHE A 173 -20.59 0.31 -10.37
N LEU A 174 -19.39 -0.28 -10.38
CA LEU A 174 -19.04 -1.38 -9.50
C LEU A 174 -18.87 -0.84 -8.08
N TYR A 175 -19.55 -1.46 -7.11
CA TYR A 175 -19.44 -1.16 -5.69
C TYR A 175 -18.81 -2.33 -4.95
N ILE A 176 -17.80 -2.05 -4.14
CA ILE A 176 -17.19 -3.03 -3.24
C ILE A 176 -17.14 -2.44 -1.84
N ARG A 177 -17.62 -3.21 -0.86
CA ARG A 177 -17.47 -2.93 0.56
C ARG A 177 -16.59 -3.99 1.20
N SER A 178 -15.65 -3.54 2.01
CA SER A 178 -14.77 -4.40 2.79
C SER A 178 -14.61 -3.87 4.21
N GLU A 179 -14.26 -4.76 5.13
CA GLU A 179 -13.62 -4.38 6.40
C GLU A 179 -12.11 -4.50 6.21
N VAL A 180 -11.34 -3.52 6.66
CA VAL A 180 -9.88 -3.47 6.44
C VAL A 180 -9.15 -3.11 7.74
N SER A 181 -7.93 -3.64 7.86
CA SER A 181 -6.94 -3.16 8.81
C SER A 181 -5.53 -3.35 8.26
N GLY A 182 -4.64 -2.39 8.52
CA GLY A 182 -3.26 -2.37 8.05
C GLY A 182 -2.27 -1.82 9.08
N LEU A 183 -1.00 -2.20 8.93
CA LEU A 183 0.11 -1.79 9.77
C LEU A 183 0.34 -0.29 9.65
N VAL A 184 0.29 0.42 10.78
CA VAL A 184 0.47 1.88 10.85
C VAL A 184 1.84 2.24 11.39
N SER A 185 2.34 1.46 12.35
CA SER A 185 3.67 1.68 12.94
C SER A 185 4.22 0.40 13.54
N TRP A 186 5.53 0.33 13.64
CA TRP A 186 6.22 -0.69 14.41
C TRP A 186 7.51 -0.11 14.99
N GLU A 187 7.88 -0.55 16.19
CA GLU A 187 9.12 -0.16 16.85
C GLU A 187 10.03 -1.39 16.99
N GLY A 188 11.26 -1.28 16.51
CA GLY A 188 12.21 -2.38 16.39
C GLY A 188 13.62 -2.10 16.92
N SER A 189 14.16 -3.13 17.59
CA SER A 189 15.52 -3.38 18.10
C SER A 189 15.93 -2.91 19.52
N ASP A 190 15.11 -2.12 20.21
CA ASP A 190 15.38 -1.64 21.59
C ASP A 190 14.45 -2.25 22.67
N GLY A 191 13.75 -3.34 22.34
CA GLY A 191 13.24 -4.29 23.34
C GLY A 191 11.74 -4.32 23.59
N LYS A 192 10.87 -3.91 22.66
CA LYS A 192 9.43 -4.17 22.80
C LYS A 192 8.69 -4.74 21.58
N ASN A 193 9.31 -4.92 20.40
CA ASN A 193 8.70 -5.46 19.15
C ASN A 193 7.18 -5.22 19.08
N ARG A 194 6.78 -3.95 19.18
CA ARG A 194 5.37 -3.55 19.18
C ARG A 194 5.02 -3.12 17.78
N SER A 195 4.09 -3.84 17.18
CA SER A 195 3.46 -3.44 15.94
C SER A 195 2.06 -2.93 16.25
N TYR A 196 1.64 -1.88 15.58
CA TYR A 196 0.31 -1.32 15.68
C TYR A 196 -0.34 -1.28 14.31
N VAL A 197 -1.58 -1.70 14.26
CA VAL A 197 -2.46 -1.60 13.10
C VAL A 197 -3.53 -0.55 13.39
N ASP A 198 -4.18 -0.02 12.37
CA ASP A 198 -5.44 0.70 12.57
C ASP A 198 -6.51 -0.25 13.12
N LYS A 199 -7.56 0.31 13.73
CA LYS A 199 -8.73 -0.51 14.06
C LYS A 199 -9.39 -0.98 12.77
N ILE A 200 -9.94 -2.20 12.80
CA ILE A 200 -10.79 -2.69 11.71
C ILE A 200 -11.89 -1.66 11.45
N HIS A 201 -12.03 -1.27 10.19
CA HIS A 201 -12.96 -0.25 9.77
C HIS A 201 -13.47 -0.49 8.35
N PRO A 202 -14.61 0.11 7.98
CA PRO A 202 -15.17 -0.07 6.65
C PRO A 202 -14.40 0.71 5.60
N ARG A 203 -14.24 0.08 4.45
CA ARG A 203 -13.75 0.65 3.20
C ARG A 203 -14.77 0.41 2.11
N GLU A 204 -15.12 1.45 1.37
CA GLU A 204 -16.06 1.40 0.26
C GLU A 204 -15.47 2.03 -0.98
N VAL A 205 -15.55 1.32 -2.10
CA VAL A 205 -15.04 1.77 -3.39
C VAL A 205 -16.16 1.71 -4.43
N TRP A 206 -16.23 2.76 -5.24
CA TRP A 206 -17.05 2.83 -6.44
C TRP A 206 -16.13 3.05 -7.64
N MET A 207 -16.25 2.24 -8.69
CA MET A 207 -15.50 2.40 -9.92
C MET A 207 -16.42 2.27 -11.14
N SER A 208 -16.27 3.17 -12.11
CA SER A 208 -16.89 2.99 -13.41
C SER A 208 -16.24 1.82 -14.16
N PRO A 209 -16.97 1.12 -15.06
CA PRO A 209 -16.43 -0.05 -15.77
C PRO A 209 -15.20 0.24 -16.62
N ASP A 210 -15.07 1.45 -17.14
CA ASP A 210 -13.91 1.93 -17.90
C ASP A 210 -12.73 2.40 -17.03
N GLY A 211 -12.95 2.53 -15.71
CA GLY A 211 -11.99 3.03 -14.73
C GLY A 211 -11.81 4.55 -14.74
N ALA A 212 -12.56 5.30 -15.54
CA ALA A 212 -12.39 6.75 -15.67
C ALA A 212 -12.91 7.54 -14.45
N LYS A 213 -13.89 6.98 -13.74
CA LYS A 213 -14.50 7.61 -12.57
C LYS A 213 -14.43 6.68 -11.38
N GLY A 214 -14.16 7.25 -10.21
CA GLY A 214 -14.18 6.47 -8.99
C GLY A 214 -14.25 7.28 -7.72
N TRP A 215 -14.58 6.59 -6.64
CA TRP A 215 -14.63 7.17 -5.31
C TRP A 215 -14.18 6.14 -4.29
N LEU A 216 -13.36 6.58 -3.34
CA LEU A 216 -12.95 5.79 -2.18
C LEU A 216 -13.46 6.49 -0.91
N LEU A 217 -14.21 5.75 -0.10
CA LEU A 217 -14.59 6.15 1.24
C LEU A 217 -13.95 5.19 2.26
N GLU A 218 -13.04 5.72 3.06
CA GLU A 218 -12.35 4.99 4.12
C GLU A 218 -12.14 5.95 5.29
N PRO A 219 -13.15 6.17 6.15
CA PRO A 219 -13.14 7.28 7.12
C PRO A 219 -12.02 7.23 8.16
N HIS A 220 -11.38 6.07 8.31
CA HIS A 220 -10.30 5.82 9.27
C HIS A 220 -8.96 5.44 8.60
N GLY A 221 -8.92 5.46 7.26
CA GLY A 221 -7.74 5.15 6.48
C GLY A 221 -6.69 6.26 6.54
N LYS A 222 -5.43 5.87 6.44
CA LYS A 222 -4.32 6.83 6.37
C LYS A 222 -4.31 7.51 5.00
N GLY A 223 -4.66 8.79 4.96
CA GLY A 223 -4.65 9.58 3.72
C GLY A 223 -6.01 9.77 3.07
N THR A 224 -7.06 9.16 3.62
CA THR A 224 -8.45 9.43 3.24
C THR A 224 -9.10 10.33 4.29
N GLY A 225 -9.70 11.43 3.84
CA GLY A 225 -10.56 12.24 4.71
C GLY A 225 -11.82 11.47 5.10
N ARG A 226 -12.52 11.93 6.15
CA ARG A 226 -13.82 11.34 6.57
C ARG A 226 -14.85 11.31 5.45
N ASP A 227 -14.73 12.24 4.51
CA ASP A 227 -15.67 12.39 3.39
C ASP A 227 -15.30 11.54 2.17
N GLY A 228 -14.13 10.88 2.20
CA GLY A 228 -13.59 10.13 1.07
C GLY A 228 -12.77 10.98 0.09
N ILE A 229 -12.26 10.33 -0.96
CA ILE A 229 -11.45 10.94 -2.01
C ILE A 229 -11.95 10.51 -3.39
N THR A 230 -11.75 11.37 -4.39
CA THR A 230 -11.98 10.99 -5.80
C THR A 230 -10.87 10.06 -6.28
N LEU A 231 -11.24 9.08 -7.09
CA LEU A 231 -10.35 8.22 -7.87
C LEU A 231 -10.51 8.46 -9.37
N ASP A 232 -11.06 9.61 -9.75
CA ASP A 232 -11.23 9.96 -11.16
C ASP A 232 -9.86 9.99 -11.87
N ASP A 233 -9.83 9.46 -13.09
CA ASP A 233 -8.68 9.43 -13.98
C ASP A 233 -9.03 10.24 -15.25
N PRO A 234 -9.02 11.59 -15.16
CA PRO A 234 -9.44 12.46 -16.26
C PRO A 234 -8.41 12.51 -17.40
N GLU A 235 -7.15 12.19 -17.12
CA GLU A 235 -6.07 12.17 -18.12
C GLU A 235 -6.16 10.94 -19.01
N GLY A 236 -6.71 9.83 -18.49
CA GLY A 236 -6.97 8.62 -19.24
C GLY A 236 -5.67 7.94 -19.66
N GLY A 237 -5.13 7.08 -18.79
CA GLY A 237 -3.97 6.25 -19.08
C GLY A 237 -4.31 4.96 -19.84
N GLU A 238 -3.27 4.33 -20.41
CA GLU A 238 -3.39 2.94 -20.84
C GLU A 238 -3.71 2.04 -19.64
N ARG A 239 -4.75 1.20 -19.78
CA ARG A 239 -5.12 0.24 -18.74
C ARG A 239 -4.14 -0.93 -18.77
N THR A 240 -3.60 -1.26 -17.60
CA THR A 240 -2.57 -2.31 -17.42
C THR A 240 -2.94 -3.19 -16.23
N LEU A 241 -2.15 -4.24 -15.95
CA LEU A 241 -2.36 -5.06 -14.76
C LEU A 241 -2.20 -4.26 -13.45
N ASN A 242 -1.45 -3.15 -13.46
CA ASN A 242 -1.23 -2.28 -12.29
C ASN A 242 -2.18 -1.07 -12.23
N SER A 243 -2.95 -0.81 -13.29
CA SER A 243 -4.05 0.16 -13.31
C SER A 243 -5.22 -0.42 -14.12
N PRO A 244 -5.86 -1.48 -13.59
CA PRO A 244 -6.88 -2.20 -14.31
C PRO A 244 -8.23 -1.47 -14.26
N SER A 245 -9.08 -1.78 -15.23
CA SER A 245 -10.51 -1.49 -15.19
C SER A 245 -11.31 -2.74 -15.52
N HIS A 246 -12.61 -2.78 -15.19
CA HIS A 246 -13.47 -3.92 -15.54
C HIS A 246 -13.46 -4.20 -17.04
N ALA A 247 -13.53 -3.15 -17.85
CA ALA A 247 -13.44 -3.25 -19.30
C ALA A 247 -12.10 -3.86 -19.75
N TYR A 248 -10.98 -3.44 -19.15
CA TYR A 248 -9.67 -4.01 -19.41
C TYR A 248 -9.59 -5.50 -19.02
N LEU A 249 -10.11 -5.87 -17.84
CA LEU A 249 -10.13 -7.26 -17.40
C LEU A 249 -10.83 -8.18 -18.40
N LYS A 250 -11.90 -7.72 -19.06
CA LYS A 250 -12.63 -8.50 -20.08
C LYS A 250 -11.81 -8.77 -21.34
N THR A 251 -10.71 -8.05 -21.54
CA THR A 251 -9.79 -8.26 -22.67
C THR A 251 -8.68 -9.26 -22.37
N LEU A 252 -8.47 -9.58 -21.09
CA LEU A 252 -7.41 -10.49 -20.66
C LEU A 252 -7.72 -11.94 -21.08
N PRO A 253 -6.69 -12.74 -21.40
CA PRO A 253 -6.87 -14.17 -21.61
C PRO A 253 -7.36 -14.84 -20.32
N THR A 254 -8.02 -16.00 -20.46
CA THR A 254 -8.44 -16.81 -19.30
C THR A 254 -7.58 -18.07 -19.11
N ASP A 255 -6.66 -18.34 -20.06
CA ASP A 255 -5.68 -19.40 -19.92
C ASP A 255 -4.65 -19.03 -18.84
N PRO A 256 -4.42 -19.88 -17.83
CA PRO A 256 -3.51 -19.57 -16.74
C PRO A 256 -2.05 -19.40 -17.17
N SER A 257 -1.61 -20.03 -18.27
CA SER A 257 -0.25 -19.91 -18.78
C SER A 257 -0.05 -18.55 -19.46
N LEU A 258 -0.99 -18.17 -20.33
CA LEU A 258 -0.95 -16.87 -21.00
C LEU A 258 -1.11 -15.71 -20.02
N LEU A 259 -1.94 -15.87 -18.98
CA LEU A 259 -2.04 -14.90 -17.90
C LEU A 259 -0.73 -14.74 -17.17
N LEU A 260 -0.10 -15.85 -16.77
CA LEU A 260 1.13 -15.81 -16.01
C LEU A 260 2.29 -15.21 -16.82
N GLU A 261 2.40 -15.56 -18.10
CA GLU A 261 3.36 -14.96 -19.04
C GLU A 261 3.19 -13.43 -19.11
N LYS A 262 1.96 -12.97 -19.36
CA LYS A 262 1.65 -11.53 -19.40
C LYS A 262 1.99 -10.81 -18.09
N ILE A 263 1.69 -11.44 -16.95
CA ILE A 263 1.99 -10.87 -15.62
C ILE A 263 3.50 -10.70 -15.46
N TYR A 264 4.29 -11.76 -15.68
CA TYR A 264 5.75 -11.66 -15.58
C TYR A 264 6.37 -10.65 -16.54
N ASP A 265 5.80 -10.51 -17.75
CA ASP A 265 6.26 -9.54 -18.73
C ASP A 265 6.00 -8.09 -18.29
N GLU A 266 4.79 -7.77 -17.84
CA GLU A 266 4.42 -6.41 -17.41
C GLU A 266 5.05 -6.02 -16.08
N THR A 267 5.28 -6.98 -15.18
CA THR A 267 5.85 -6.71 -13.85
C THR A 267 7.37 -6.90 -13.80
N ARG A 268 8.03 -7.04 -14.95
CA ARG A 268 9.47 -7.29 -15.03
C ARG A 268 10.26 -6.16 -14.34
N GLY A 269 11.14 -6.54 -13.42
CA GLY A 269 11.99 -5.60 -12.68
C GLY A 269 11.28 -4.83 -11.57
N MET A 270 10.03 -5.18 -11.25
CA MET A 270 9.25 -4.58 -10.16
C MET A 270 9.24 -5.50 -8.91
N GLY A 271 8.96 -4.90 -7.76
CA GLY A 271 8.81 -5.60 -6.48
C GLY A 271 10.08 -6.24 -5.93
N ASN A 272 9.93 -7.08 -4.90
CA ASN A 272 11.04 -7.77 -4.22
C ASN A 272 11.48 -9.07 -4.93
N GLY A 273 11.05 -9.27 -6.18
CA GLY A 273 11.31 -10.45 -6.98
C GLY A 273 10.13 -10.79 -7.91
N PRO A 274 10.39 -11.45 -9.04
CA PRO A 274 9.39 -11.66 -10.09
C PRO A 274 8.17 -12.44 -9.57
N ASP A 275 8.39 -13.50 -8.80
CA ASP A 275 7.32 -14.36 -8.29
C ASP A 275 6.48 -13.68 -7.20
N GLN A 276 7.13 -12.89 -6.33
CA GLN A 276 6.41 -12.13 -5.31
C GLN A 276 5.56 -11.05 -5.95
N GLN A 277 6.12 -10.34 -6.93
CA GLN A 277 5.40 -9.31 -7.66
C GLN A 277 4.24 -9.91 -8.46
N ALA A 278 4.45 -11.04 -9.15
CA ALA A 278 3.39 -11.72 -9.88
C ALA A 278 2.25 -12.15 -8.96
N PHE A 279 2.57 -12.71 -7.79
CA PHE A 279 1.56 -13.06 -6.79
C PHE A 279 0.80 -11.82 -6.30
N GLY A 280 1.52 -10.76 -5.90
CA GLY A 280 0.92 -9.50 -5.47
C GLY A 280 -0.04 -8.90 -6.51
N THR A 281 0.41 -8.78 -7.76
CA THR A 281 -0.40 -8.27 -8.86
C THR A 281 -1.68 -9.08 -9.06
N ILE A 282 -1.63 -10.42 -8.99
CA ILE A 282 -2.87 -11.23 -9.05
C ILE A 282 -3.81 -10.90 -7.88
N GLY A 283 -3.27 -10.77 -6.67
CA GLY A 283 -4.06 -10.39 -5.49
C GLY A 283 -4.75 -9.04 -5.65
N ASP A 284 -4.04 -8.04 -6.15
CA ASP A 284 -4.57 -6.70 -6.39
C ASP A 284 -5.74 -6.71 -7.39
N LEU A 285 -5.63 -7.51 -8.46
CA LEU A 285 -6.73 -7.69 -9.43
C LEU A 285 -7.98 -8.29 -8.79
N LEU A 286 -7.82 -9.22 -7.84
CA LEU A 286 -8.92 -9.91 -7.15
C LEU A 286 -9.58 -9.07 -6.05
N ARG A 287 -8.83 -8.14 -5.45
CA ARG A 287 -9.26 -7.34 -4.28
C ARG A 287 -10.26 -6.25 -4.64
N GLU A 288 -9.97 -5.48 -5.69
CA GLU A 288 -10.63 -4.18 -5.90
C GLU A 288 -11.59 -4.13 -7.08
N GLN A 289 -11.89 -5.28 -7.70
CA GLN A 289 -12.75 -5.33 -8.87
C GLN A 289 -13.72 -6.51 -8.83
N VAL A 290 -14.80 -6.38 -9.60
CA VAL A 290 -15.67 -7.51 -9.95
C VAL A 290 -15.00 -8.22 -11.12
N VAL A 291 -14.03 -9.08 -10.82
CA VAL A 291 -13.30 -9.84 -11.85
C VAL A 291 -14.27 -10.76 -12.60
N PRO A 292 -14.28 -10.77 -13.95
CA PRO A 292 -15.07 -11.72 -14.72
C PRO A 292 -14.84 -13.17 -14.24
N PRO A 293 -15.90 -13.98 -14.01
CA PRO A 293 -15.81 -15.30 -13.37
C PRO A 293 -14.74 -16.24 -13.97
N LYS A 294 -14.68 -16.32 -15.30
CA LYS A 294 -13.69 -17.16 -16.01
C LYS A 294 -12.26 -16.63 -15.86
N LEU A 295 -12.08 -15.32 -15.79
CA LEU A 295 -10.78 -14.70 -15.55
C LEU A 295 -10.32 -14.96 -14.12
N ALA A 296 -11.19 -14.80 -13.12
CA ALA A 296 -10.86 -15.12 -11.73
C ALA A 296 -10.37 -16.57 -11.59
N ALA A 297 -11.08 -17.52 -12.22
CA ALA A 297 -10.66 -18.92 -12.28
C ALA A 297 -9.29 -19.11 -12.97
N GLY A 298 -9.01 -18.37 -14.03
CA GLY A 298 -7.70 -18.36 -14.70
C GLY A 298 -6.59 -17.83 -13.79
N LEU A 299 -6.85 -16.72 -13.08
CA LEU A 299 -5.92 -16.08 -12.15
C LEU A 299 -5.57 -16.99 -10.96
N TYR A 300 -6.55 -17.69 -10.37
CA TYR A 300 -6.26 -18.65 -9.29
C TYR A 300 -5.38 -19.83 -9.77
N ARG A 301 -5.66 -20.35 -10.97
CA ARG A 301 -4.82 -21.38 -11.58
C ARG A 301 -3.43 -20.88 -11.95
N ALA A 302 -3.31 -19.63 -12.39
CA ALA A 302 -2.02 -18.99 -12.68
C ALA A 302 -1.20 -18.82 -11.40
N ALA A 303 -1.82 -18.32 -10.32
CA ALA A 303 -1.17 -18.14 -9.03
C ALA A 303 -0.60 -19.45 -8.49
N ALA A 304 -1.32 -20.57 -8.61
CA ALA A 304 -0.86 -21.88 -8.17
C ALA A 304 0.41 -22.40 -8.90
N ARG A 305 0.76 -21.81 -10.05
CA ARG A 305 1.97 -22.13 -10.81
C ARG A 305 3.17 -21.27 -10.40
N ILE A 306 2.96 -20.21 -9.62
CA ILE A 306 4.04 -19.34 -9.14
C ILE A 306 4.87 -20.11 -8.10
N PRO A 307 6.20 -20.15 -8.23
CA PRO A 307 7.07 -20.76 -7.24
C PRO A 307 6.87 -20.17 -5.83
N GLY A 308 6.82 -21.04 -4.83
CA GLY A 308 6.62 -20.68 -3.43
C GLY A 308 5.15 -20.54 -2.99
N VAL A 309 4.18 -20.72 -3.90
CA VAL A 309 2.76 -20.74 -3.53
C VAL A 309 2.41 -22.04 -2.82
N VAL A 310 1.68 -21.90 -1.71
CA VAL A 310 1.29 -23.00 -0.82
C VAL A 310 -0.19 -22.88 -0.43
N LEU A 311 -0.78 -24.00 -0.04
CA LEU A 311 -2.08 -24.06 0.62
C LEU A 311 -1.87 -23.93 2.13
N VAL A 312 -2.64 -23.05 2.76
CA VAL A 312 -2.77 -22.93 4.21
C VAL A 312 -4.18 -23.39 4.57
N ASP A 313 -4.27 -24.36 5.48
CA ASP A 313 -5.52 -25.02 5.80
C ASP A 313 -6.36 -24.26 6.81
N ASP A 314 -5.85 -23.26 7.54
CA ASP A 314 -6.63 -22.38 8.42
C ASP A 314 -6.14 -20.93 8.39
N SER A 315 -7.02 -20.04 7.94
CA SER A 315 -6.83 -18.59 7.98
C SER A 315 -8.12 -17.87 8.36
N VAL A 316 -7.99 -16.62 8.81
CA VAL A 316 -9.10 -15.81 9.33
C VAL A 316 -9.02 -14.42 8.70
N ASP A 317 -10.13 -13.98 8.11
CA ASP A 317 -10.26 -12.67 7.47
C ASP A 317 -10.58 -11.55 8.50
N ALA A 318 -10.70 -10.30 8.02
CA ALA A 318 -11.02 -9.15 8.88
C ALA A 318 -12.38 -9.25 9.59
N ALA A 319 -13.33 -10.02 9.04
CA ALA A 319 -14.66 -10.21 9.63
C ALA A 319 -14.69 -11.39 10.62
N GLY A 320 -13.56 -12.07 10.85
CA GLY A 320 -13.46 -13.24 11.71
C GLY A 320 -13.93 -14.54 11.05
N ARG A 321 -14.19 -14.54 9.74
CA ARG A 321 -14.58 -15.75 8.99
C ARG A 321 -13.37 -16.63 8.77
N ARG A 322 -13.53 -17.93 9.06
CA ARG A 322 -12.47 -18.94 8.91
C ARG A 322 -12.53 -19.58 7.53
N GLY A 323 -11.36 -19.78 6.92
CA GLY A 323 -11.23 -20.29 5.56
C GLY A 323 -9.95 -21.10 5.33
N ILE A 324 -9.83 -21.64 4.11
CA ILE A 324 -8.54 -22.09 3.56
C ILE A 324 -7.89 -20.92 2.81
N ALA A 325 -6.57 -20.95 2.61
CA ALA A 325 -5.90 -19.89 1.87
C ALA A 325 -4.86 -20.37 0.86
N ILE A 326 -4.80 -19.68 -0.28
CA ILE A 326 -3.64 -19.73 -1.18
C ILE A 326 -2.67 -18.65 -0.68
N ALA A 327 -1.43 -19.02 -0.41
CA ALA A 327 -0.48 -18.12 0.23
C ALA A 327 0.89 -18.15 -0.44
N ARG A 328 1.61 -17.02 -0.35
CA ARG A 328 3.02 -16.93 -0.72
C ARG A 328 3.76 -16.09 0.31
N THR A 329 4.96 -16.52 0.66
CA THR A 329 5.86 -15.77 1.53
C THR A 329 6.86 -15.00 0.67
N ASP A 330 6.97 -13.69 0.94
CA ASP A 330 8.09 -12.89 0.48
C ASP A 330 9.31 -13.27 1.33
N GLU A 331 10.29 -13.92 0.70
CA GLU A 331 11.48 -14.40 1.39
C GLU A 331 12.36 -13.26 1.89
N SER A 332 12.25 -12.06 1.30
CA SER A 332 13.06 -10.89 1.67
C SER A 332 12.76 -10.42 3.09
N ASP A 333 11.49 -10.15 3.40
CA ASP A 333 11.03 -9.63 4.69
C ASP A 333 10.33 -10.69 5.57
N GLY A 334 10.02 -11.87 5.02
CA GLY A 334 9.31 -12.94 5.74
C GLY A 334 7.80 -12.72 5.87
N SER A 335 7.23 -11.75 5.15
CA SER A 335 5.81 -11.48 5.09
C SER A 335 5.08 -12.52 4.24
N ARG A 336 4.03 -13.13 4.78
CA ARG A 336 3.17 -14.04 4.02
C ARG A 336 1.83 -13.40 3.74
N THR A 337 1.49 -13.31 2.47
CA THR A 337 0.14 -12.95 2.02
C THR A 337 -0.69 -14.23 1.84
N GLU A 338 -1.89 -14.23 2.39
CA GLU A 338 -2.84 -15.34 2.37
C GLU A 338 -4.16 -14.84 1.78
N TRP A 339 -4.57 -15.38 0.63
CA TRP A 339 -5.90 -15.16 0.06
C TRP A 339 -6.87 -16.18 0.61
N ILE A 340 -7.88 -15.71 1.31
CA ILE A 340 -8.74 -16.54 2.15
C ILE A 340 -10.03 -16.84 1.39
N PHE A 341 -10.38 -18.12 1.36
CA PHE A 341 -11.57 -18.66 0.72
C PHE A 341 -12.41 -19.42 1.73
N ASP A 342 -13.72 -19.31 1.57
CA ASP A 342 -14.67 -20.11 2.33
C ASP A 342 -14.44 -21.60 2.12
N ARG A 343 -14.54 -22.40 3.18
CA ARG A 343 -14.20 -23.84 3.11
C ARG A 343 -15.21 -24.67 2.32
N GLU A 344 -16.46 -24.24 2.28
CA GLU A 344 -17.57 -25.01 1.72
C GLU A 344 -17.90 -24.53 0.29
N THR A 345 -17.95 -23.22 0.14
CA THR A 345 -18.36 -22.56 -1.11
C THR A 345 -17.17 -22.14 -1.97
N PHE A 346 -15.96 -22.10 -1.42
CA PHE A 346 -14.75 -21.58 -2.05
C PHE A 346 -14.85 -20.13 -2.54
N ALA A 347 -15.83 -19.37 -2.03
CA ALA A 347 -15.95 -17.95 -2.29
C ALA A 347 -14.78 -17.19 -1.66
N TYR A 348 -14.22 -16.22 -2.38
CA TYR A 348 -13.18 -15.34 -1.85
C TYR A 348 -13.72 -14.46 -0.73
N LEU A 349 -13.11 -14.55 0.45
CA LEU A 349 -13.50 -13.83 1.66
C LEU A 349 -12.69 -12.55 1.84
N GLY A 350 -11.40 -12.58 1.56
CA GLY A 350 -10.48 -11.47 1.82
C GLY A 350 -9.04 -11.94 1.86
N GLU A 351 -8.16 -11.16 2.46
CA GLU A 351 -6.74 -11.51 2.58
C GLU A 351 -6.19 -11.25 3.97
N ARG A 352 -5.06 -11.88 4.29
CA ARG A 352 -4.27 -11.61 5.49
C ARG A 352 -2.79 -11.56 5.14
N SER A 353 -2.10 -10.53 5.61
CA SER A 353 -0.64 -10.45 5.63
C SER A 353 -0.14 -10.74 7.04
N VAL A 354 0.73 -11.74 7.20
CA VAL A 354 1.26 -12.17 8.49
C VAL A 354 2.78 -12.38 8.42
N GLN A 355 3.49 -11.94 9.46
CA GLN A 355 4.92 -12.13 9.59
C GLN A 355 5.24 -13.59 9.96
N THR A 356 6.04 -14.29 9.16
CA THR A 356 6.33 -15.73 9.38
C THR A 356 7.53 -16.00 10.29
N ARG A 357 8.45 -15.03 10.37
CA ARG A 357 9.68 -15.08 11.17
C ARG A 357 9.99 -13.70 11.73
N ASP A 358 10.72 -13.61 12.83
CA ASP A 358 11.21 -12.32 13.32
C ASP A 358 12.06 -11.65 12.23
N ALA A 359 11.68 -10.45 11.80
CA ALA A 359 12.38 -9.68 10.77
C ALA A 359 12.04 -8.20 10.91
N GLU A 360 13.02 -7.32 10.69
CA GLU A 360 12.83 -5.86 10.62
C GLU A 360 12.09 -5.25 11.84
N GLY A 361 12.31 -5.83 13.02
CA GLY A 361 11.65 -5.40 14.27
C GLY A 361 10.19 -5.86 14.43
N ILE A 362 9.68 -6.66 13.48
CA ILE A 362 8.35 -7.27 13.53
C ILE A 362 8.50 -8.72 14.01
N ARG A 363 7.72 -9.06 15.04
CA ARG A 363 7.69 -10.41 15.62
C ARG A 363 6.95 -11.38 14.69
N ALA A 364 7.41 -12.64 14.62
CA ALA A 364 6.68 -13.74 14.01
C ALA A 364 5.24 -13.86 14.57
N GLY A 365 4.29 -14.14 13.69
CA GLY A 365 2.86 -14.20 13.97
C GLY A 365 2.15 -12.85 13.93
N THR A 366 2.87 -11.73 13.86
CA THR A 366 2.23 -10.41 13.78
C THR A 366 1.44 -10.27 12.48
N VAL A 367 0.15 -9.98 12.60
CA VAL A 367 -0.71 -9.65 11.46
C VAL A 367 -0.44 -8.20 11.05
N ARG A 368 0.08 -8.03 9.84
CA ARG A 368 0.43 -6.72 9.25
C ARG A 368 -0.75 -6.10 8.50
N GLY A 369 -1.69 -6.92 8.06
CA GLY A 369 -2.91 -6.44 7.44
C GLY A 369 -3.90 -7.56 7.26
N HIS A 370 -5.17 -7.22 7.20
CA HIS A 370 -6.23 -8.15 6.86
C HIS A 370 -7.43 -7.42 6.29
N THR A 371 -8.09 -8.06 5.33
CA THR A 371 -9.30 -7.56 4.69
C THR A 371 -10.40 -8.61 4.73
N ALA A 372 -11.65 -8.16 4.63
CA ALA A 372 -12.79 -9.02 4.41
C ALA A 372 -13.76 -8.32 3.47
N VAL A 373 -14.02 -8.91 2.31
CA VAL A 373 -15.07 -8.42 1.40
C VAL A 373 -16.42 -8.76 2.01
N THR A 374 -17.22 -7.73 2.27
CA THR A 374 -18.55 -7.83 2.91
C THR A 374 -19.69 -7.47 1.97
N GLY A 375 -19.40 -6.87 0.82
CA GLY A 375 -20.41 -6.61 -0.20
C GLY A 375 -19.82 -6.33 -1.58
N ARG A 376 -20.52 -6.79 -2.62
CA ARG A 376 -20.29 -6.44 -4.02
C ARG A 376 -21.63 -6.15 -4.67
N ALA A 377 -21.70 -5.11 -5.50
CA ALA A 377 -22.91 -4.76 -6.23
C ALA A 377 -22.60 -3.93 -7.47
N VAL A 378 -23.63 -3.75 -8.31
CA VAL A 378 -23.67 -2.72 -9.33
C VAL A 378 -24.70 -1.67 -8.87
N VAL A 379 -24.32 -0.39 -8.95
CA VAL A 379 -25.17 0.74 -8.54
C VAL A 379 -25.27 1.78 -9.65
N ASP A 380 -26.32 2.59 -9.64
CA ASP A 380 -26.64 3.51 -10.75
C ASP A 380 -25.91 4.86 -10.66
N ALA A 381 -25.29 5.16 -9.52
CA ALA A 381 -24.58 6.41 -9.30
C ALA A 381 -23.35 6.26 -8.40
N LEU A 382 -22.38 7.14 -8.62
CA LEU A 382 -21.21 7.26 -7.75
C LEU A 382 -21.66 7.57 -6.31
N LYS A 383 -21.04 6.92 -5.32
CA LYS A 383 -21.36 7.04 -3.88
C LYS A 383 -22.73 6.49 -3.47
N GLN A 384 -23.49 5.88 -4.39
CA GLN A 384 -24.73 5.19 -4.05
C GLN A 384 -24.42 3.84 -3.41
N ARG A 385 -25.00 3.55 -2.26
CA ARG A 385 -24.94 2.21 -1.65
C ARG A 385 -26.09 1.32 -2.17
N PRO A 386 -25.90 0.00 -2.25
CA PRO A 386 -26.97 -0.93 -2.61
C PRO A 386 -28.14 -0.87 -1.61
N ALA A 387 -29.37 -1.04 -2.10
CA ALA A 387 -30.55 -1.12 -1.24
C ALA A 387 -30.39 -2.21 -0.17
N GLY A 388 -30.70 -1.90 1.09
CA GLY A 388 -30.50 -2.80 2.24
C GLY A 388 -29.13 -2.68 2.94
N SER A 389 -28.20 -1.89 2.40
CA SER A 389 -26.93 -1.56 3.07
C SER A 389 -27.18 -0.46 4.12
N ALA A 390 -27.64 -0.83 5.32
CA ALA A 390 -27.77 0.13 6.40
C ALA A 390 -26.39 0.76 6.73
N PRO A 391 -26.31 2.07 7.02
CA PRO A 391 -25.12 2.64 7.64
C PRO A 391 -24.92 1.93 8.97
N GLY A 392 -23.72 1.41 9.22
CA GLY A 392 -23.40 0.70 10.45
C GLY A 392 -23.67 1.57 11.66
N GLY A 393 -24.84 1.39 12.26
CA GLY A 393 -25.16 1.94 13.57
C GLY A 393 -24.43 1.13 14.62
N ASP A 394 -23.79 1.84 15.54
CA ASP A 394 -23.25 1.31 16.78
C ASP A 394 -24.16 0.20 17.33
N ARG A 395 -23.65 -1.03 17.42
CA ARG A 395 -24.27 -2.06 18.26
C ARG A 395 -24.05 -1.66 19.72
N ALA A 396 -24.86 -0.72 20.18
CA ALA A 396 -25.11 -0.51 21.59
C ALA A 396 -25.90 -1.71 22.13
N GLY A 397 -25.33 -2.37 23.15
CA GLY A 397 -26.08 -3.18 24.12
C GLY A 397 -26.53 -4.56 23.65
N ALA A 398 -25.75 -5.59 23.99
CA ALA A 398 -26.32 -6.92 24.20
C ALA A 398 -27.35 -6.84 25.36
N PRO A 399 -28.57 -7.37 25.20
CA PRO A 399 -29.49 -7.48 26.33
C PRO A 399 -28.98 -8.55 27.30
N ALA A 400 -29.00 -8.21 28.59
CA ALA A 400 -28.61 -9.08 29.69
C ALA A 400 -29.43 -10.38 29.70
N ALA A 401 -28.76 -11.50 29.99
CA ALA A 401 -29.39 -12.79 30.20
C ALA A 401 -30.35 -12.75 31.41
N PRO A 402 -31.52 -13.42 31.35
CA PRO A 402 -32.42 -13.49 32.49
C PRO A 402 -31.83 -14.41 33.58
N SER A 403 -31.87 -13.92 34.82
CA SER A 403 -31.51 -14.66 36.03
C SER A 403 -32.31 -15.95 36.15
N ALA A 404 -31.61 -17.07 36.31
CA ALA A 404 -32.21 -18.33 36.73
C ALA A 404 -32.59 -18.23 38.21
N GLY A 405 -33.88 -18.07 38.48
CA GLY A 405 -34.49 -18.45 39.76
C GLY A 405 -35.36 -19.68 39.50
N THR A 406 -35.02 -20.82 40.10
CA THR A 406 -35.81 -21.56 41.10
C THR A 406 -34.96 -22.70 41.61
#